data_AF-A0A1G7BY82-F1
#
_entry.id   AF-A0A1G7BY82-F1
#
_cell.length_a   1.000
_cell.length_b   1.000
_cell.length_c   1.000
_cell.angle_alpha   90.00
_cell.angle_beta   90.00
_cell.angle_gamma   90.00
#
_symmetry.space_group_name_H-M   'P 1'
#
loop_
_entity.id
_entity.type
_entity.pdbx_description
1 polymer ?
#
loop_
_entity_poly.entity_id
_entity_poly.type
_entity_poly.pdbx_seq_one_letter_code
_entity_poly.pdbx_strand_id
1 'polypeptide(L)'
;MTTTTTILIAPQRLAYRRLVRASAVYDLAVTAAFATPWTFTLVHAALDGLSGSLGLSPFPELDLMQVLYANLMGSVVVVWSLLRLLRPERVHGLLDGVARVLFSAWMAYALAHGGPDLLWPFLIVEAAWGVLQLAPWFGRRFRNRPV
;
A
#
# COMPACT_ATOMS: atom_id res chain seq x y z
N MET A 1 -9.24 -2.38 42.37
CA MET A 1 -8.92 -1.28 41.42
C MET A 1 -8.60 -1.90 40.06
N THR A 2 -9.61 -2.12 39.20
CA THR A 2 -9.41 -2.84 37.93
C THR A 2 -10.48 -2.46 36.90
N THR A 3 -10.61 -1.17 36.59
CA THR A 3 -11.70 -0.71 35.69
C THR A 3 -11.32 0.39 34.71
N THR A 4 -10.03 0.59 34.43
CA THR A 4 -9.58 1.63 33.48
C THR A 4 -8.97 1.05 32.19
N THR A 5 -8.53 -0.21 32.21
CA THR A 5 -7.81 -0.82 31.07
C THR A 5 -8.73 -1.16 29.88
N THR A 6 -10.00 -1.50 30.11
CA THR A 6 -10.92 -1.92 29.05
C THR A 6 -11.34 -0.77 28.13
N ILE A 7 -11.47 0.44 28.68
CA ILE A 7 -12.00 1.61 27.94
C ILE A 7 -10.97 2.16 26.94
N LEU A 8 -9.67 2.03 27.18
CA LEU A 8 -8.64 2.51 26.24
C LEU A 8 -8.35 1.52 25.10
N ILE A 9 -8.55 0.22 25.33
CA ILE A 9 -8.25 -0.83 24.34
C ILE A 9 -9.28 -0.86 23.21
N ALA A 10 -10.56 -0.69 23.51
CA ALA A 10 -11.65 -0.67 22.52
C ALA A 10 -11.51 0.47 21.47
N PRO A 11 -11.28 1.74 21.83
CA PRO A 11 -11.06 2.83 20.87
C PRO A 11 -9.79 2.62 20.04
N GLN A 12 -8.70 2.11 20.62
CA GLN A 12 -7.50 1.75 19.85
C GLN A 12 -7.76 0.60 18.85
N ARG A 13 -8.60 -0.38 19.19
CA ARG A 13 -9.05 -1.42 18.24
C ARG A 13 -9.82 -0.81 17.08
N LEU A 14 -10.71 0.13 17.36
CA LEU A 14 -11.58 0.75 16.37
C LEU A 14 -10.79 1.67 15.44
N ALA A 15 -9.88 2.49 15.98
CA ALA A 15 -9.00 3.36 15.22
C ALA A 15 -8.11 2.56 14.26
N TYR A 16 -7.52 1.44 14.73
CA TYR A 16 -6.72 0.57 13.87
C TYR A 16 -7.56 -0.06 12.74
N ARG A 17 -8.80 -0.50 13.02
CA ARG A 17 -9.69 -1.04 11.98
C ARG A 17 -10.10 0.02 10.95
N ARG A 18 -10.29 1.29 11.37
CA ARG A 18 -10.56 2.41 10.45
C ARG A 18 -9.36 2.69 9.56
N LEU A 19 -8.15 2.67 10.11
CA LEU A 19 -6.91 2.82 9.36
C LEU A 19 -6.76 1.73 8.28
N VAL A 20 -6.96 0.45 8.64
CA VAL A 20 -6.90 -0.68 7.70
C VAL A 20 -7.95 -0.55 6.59
N ARG A 21 -9.16 -0.09 6.93
CA ARG A 21 -10.21 0.18 5.92
C ARG A 21 -9.83 1.33 5.00
N ALA A 22 -9.31 2.44 5.52
CA ALA A 22 -8.87 3.57 4.71
C ALA A 22 -7.75 3.16 3.73
N SER A 23 -6.79 2.38 4.22
CA SER A 23 -5.72 1.80 3.39
C SER A 23 -6.27 0.87 2.31
N ALA A 24 -7.26 0.04 2.62
CA ALA A 24 -7.91 -0.83 1.62
C ALA A 24 -8.71 -0.05 0.56
N VAL A 25 -9.37 1.05 0.94
CA VAL A 25 -10.03 1.95 -0.03
C VAL A 25 -8.99 2.61 -0.94
N TYR A 26 -7.89 3.09 -0.37
CA TYR A 26 -6.79 3.65 -1.14
C TYR A 26 -6.23 2.65 -2.14
N ASP A 27 -5.93 1.43 -1.70
CA ASP A 27 -5.41 0.37 -2.57
C ASP A 27 -6.40 0.04 -3.69
N LEU A 28 -7.69 -0.10 -3.37
CA LEU A 28 -8.70 -0.36 -4.39
C LEU A 28 -8.79 0.78 -5.40
N ALA A 29 -8.76 2.04 -4.96
CA ALA A 29 -8.82 3.19 -5.85
C ALA A 29 -7.58 3.28 -6.76
N VAL A 30 -6.39 3.01 -6.22
CA VAL A 30 -5.13 3.08 -6.97
C VAL A 30 -4.98 1.88 -7.90
N THR A 31 -5.33 0.67 -7.46
CA THR A 31 -5.05 -0.57 -8.21
C THR A 31 -6.20 -1.09 -9.06
N ALA A 32 -7.45 -0.66 -8.85
CA ALA A 32 -8.55 -1.05 -9.73
C ALA A 32 -8.30 -0.67 -11.19
N ALA A 33 -7.61 0.45 -11.41
CA ALA A 33 -7.24 0.90 -12.75
C ALA A 33 -6.10 0.07 -13.37
N PHE A 34 -5.35 -0.70 -12.58
CA PHE A 34 -4.33 -1.64 -13.06
C PHE A 34 -4.89 -3.06 -13.28
N ALA A 35 -6.15 -3.33 -12.93
CA ALA A 35 -6.69 -4.69 -12.97
C ALA A 35 -7.15 -5.14 -14.36
N THR A 36 -7.35 -4.21 -15.31
CA THR A 36 -7.75 -4.55 -16.68
C THR A 36 -6.83 -3.90 -17.72
N PRO A 37 -6.59 -4.56 -18.87
CA PRO A 37 -5.65 -4.05 -19.87
C PRO A 37 -6.01 -2.65 -20.38
N TRP A 38 -7.30 -2.39 -20.61
CA TRP A 38 -7.81 -1.11 -21.12
C TRP A 38 -7.78 0.02 -20.08
N THR A 39 -7.89 -0.29 -18.79
CA THR A 39 -7.68 0.72 -17.73
C THR A 39 -6.19 0.96 -17.49
N PHE A 40 -5.36 -0.06 -17.61
CA PHE A 40 -3.91 0.05 -17.43
C PHE A 40 -3.28 0.92 -18.52
N THR A 41 -3.64 0.73 -19.79
CA THR A 41 -3.14 1.59 -20.88
C THR A 41 -3.59 3.04 -20.74
N LEU A 42 -4.81 3.29 -20.24
CA LEU A 42 -5.30 4.63 -19.97
C LEU A 42 -4.51 5.32 -18.84
N VAL A 43 -4.23 4.60 -17.74
CA VAL A 43 -3.44 5.12 -16.63
C VAL A 43 -1.99 5.33 -17.04
N HIS A 44 -1.41 4.40 -17.79
CA HIS A 44 -0.04 4.55 -18.30
C HIS A 44 0.08 5.78 -19.20
N ALA A 45 -0.85 5.98 -20.15
CA ALA A 45 -0.88 7.18 -20.98
C ALA A 45 -1.06 8.48 -20.17
N ALA A 46 -1.87 8.45 -19.11
CA ALA A 46 -2.04 9.59 -18.21
C ALA A 46 -0.77 9.89 -17.39
N LEU A 47 -0.08 8.86 -16.90
CA LEU A 47 1.16 9.00 -16.14
C LEU A 47 2.31 9.46 -17.03
N ASP A 48 2.40 8.97 -18.26
CA ASP A 48 3.40 9.40 -19.25
C ASP A 48 3.16 10.86 -19.66
N GLY A 49 1.91 11.24 -19.93
CA GLY A 49 1.54 12.64 -20.18
C GLY A 49 1.85 13.57 -18.99
N LEU A 50 1.62 13.11 -17.76
CA LEU A 50 1.98 13.85 -16.55
C LEU A 50 3.50 13.96 -16.39
N SER A 51 4.24 12.88 -16.62
CA SER A 51 5.71 12.85 -16.58
C SER A 51 6.29 13.87 -17.58
N GLY A 52 5.78 13.87 -18.82
CA GLY A 52 6.15 14.82 -19.85
C GLY A 52 5.83 16.27 -19.47
N SER A 53 4.67 16.53 -18.85
CA SER A 53 4.30 17.88 -18.39
C SER A 53 5.17 18.41 -17.25
N LEU A 54 5.73 17.50 -16.43
CA LEU A 54 6.63 17.81 -15.33
C LEU A 54 8.11 17.84 -15.74
N GLY A 55 8.42 17.55 -17.01
CA GLY A 55 9.79 17.46 -17.52
C GLY A 55 10.59 16.29 -16.94
N LEU A 56 9.89 15.26 -16.44
CA LEU A 56 10.49 14.04 -15.90
C LEU A 56 10.78 13.04 -17.02
N SER A 57 11.63 12.05 -16.74
CA SER A 57 11.98 11.01 -17.71
C SER A 57 10.72 10.31 -18.27
N PRO A 58 10.71 9.99 -19.58
CA PRO A 58 9.57 9.33 -20.22
C PRO A 58 9.30 7.97 -19.58
N PHE A 59 8.03 7.58 -19.52
CA PHE A 59 7.67 6.26 -19.02
C PHE A 59 8.11 5.21 -20.04
N PRO A 60 8.72 4.09 -19.60
CA PRO A 60 9.14 3.05 -20.54
C PRO A 60 7.93 2.49 -21.30
N GLU A 61 8.14 2.18 -22.58
CA GLU A 61 7.14 1.54 -23.42
C GLU A 61 6.68 0.22 -22.79
N LEU A 62 5.36 0.01 -22.79
CA LEU A 62 4.75 -1.19 -22.23
C LEU A 62 4.84 -2.35 -23.21
N ASP A 63 5.60 -3.37 -22.86
CA ASP A 63 5.54 -4.67 -23.51
C ASP A 63 4.34 -5.49 -22.99
N LEU A 64 3.85 -6.43 -23.82
CA LEU A 64 2.73 -7.32 -23.50
C LEU A 64 2.95 -8.06 -22.18
N MET A 65 4.18 -8.49 -21.90
CA MET A 65 4.50 -9.19 -20.65
C MET A 65 4.41 -8.28 -19.43
N GLN A 66 4.82 -7.01 -19.56
CA GLN A 66 4.70 -6.02 -18.48
C GLN A 66 3.24 -5.70 -18.16
N VAL A 67 2.41 -5.55 -19.21
CA VAL A 67 0.96 -5.38 -19.07
C VAL A 67 0.33 -6.58 -18.36
N LEU A 68 0.72 -7.81 -18.73
CA LEU A 68 0.24 -9.03 -18.07
C LEU A 68 0.60 -9.04 -16.58
N TYR A 69 1.85 -8.76 -16.22
CA TYR A 69 2.28 -8.72 -14.83
C TYR A 69 1.56 -7.62 -14.03
N ALA A 70 1.35 -6.45 -14.62
CA ALA A 70 0.58 -5.37 -14.01
C ALA A 70 -0.87 -5.80 -13.73
N ASN A 71 -1.55 -6.43 -14.70
CA ASN A 71 -2.92 -6.91 -14.54
C ASN A 71 -3.04 -8.02 -13.48
N LEU A 72 -2.10 -8.97 -13.46
CA LEU A 72 -2.07 -10.03 -12.46
C LEU A 72 -1.86 -9.45 -11.05
N MET A 73 -0.90 -8.54 -10.89
CA MET A 73 -0.64 -7.87 -9.61
C MET A 73 -1.84 -7.02 -9.18
N GLY A 74 -2.40 -6.21 -10.08
CA GLY A 74 -3.58 -5.40 -9.84
C GLY A 74 -4.77 -6.23 -9.38
N SER A 75 -5.01 -7.38 -10.03
CA SER A 75 -6.08 -8.32 -9.65
C SER A 75 -5.90 -8.86 -8.22
N VAL A 76 -4.68 -9.24 -7.83
CA VAL A 76 -4.38 -9.69 -6.46
C VAL A 76 -4.64 -8.59 -5.45
N VAL A 77 -4.18 -7.35 -5.72
CA VAL A 77 -4.39 -6.22 -4.81
C VAL A 77 -5.87 -5.85 -4.69
N VAL A 78 -6.65 -5.94 -5.78
CA VAL A 78 -8.10 -5.72 -5.75
C VAL A 78 -8.79 -6.75 -4.85
N VAL A 79 -8.52 -8.04 -5.05
CA VAL A 79 -9.10 -9.11 -4.21
C VAL A 79 -8.71 -8.92 -2.75
N TRP A 80 -7.44 -8.61 -2.48
CA TRP A 80 -6.94 -8.34 -1.13
C TRP A 80 -7.59 -7.12 -0.47
N SER A 81 -7.83 -6.06 -1.25
CA SER A 81 -8.51 -4.85 -0.78
C SER A 81 -9.97 -5.13 -0.44
N LEU A 82 -10.69 -5.86 -1.31
CA LEU A 82 -12.06 -6.31 -1.03
C LEU A 82 -12.13 -7.18 0.22
N LEU A 83 -11.20 -8.12 0.42
CA LEU A 83 -11.12 -8.93 1.63
C LEU A 83 -11.02 -8.06 2.89
N ARG A 84 -10.15 -7.04 2.88
CA ARG A 84 -9.96 -6.12 4.01
C ARG A 84 -11.17 -5.22 4.26
N LEU A 85 -11.90 -4.82 3.21
CA LEU A 85 -13.12 -4.02 3.34
C LEU A 85 -14.28 -4.82 3.94
N LEU A 86 -14.46 -6.04 3.45
CA LEU A 86 -15.51 -6.98 3.88
C LEU A 86 -15.21 -7.54 5.27
N ARG A 87 -13.94 -7.84 5.57
CA ARG A 87 -13.49 -8.38 6.86
C ARG A 87 -12.25 -7.63 7.38
N PRO A 88 -12.44 -6.48 8.06
CA PRO A 88 -11.37 -5.69 8.64
C PRO A 88 -10.83 -6.33 9.93
N GLU A 89 -10.07 -7.40 9.77
CA GLU A 89 -9.39 -8.11 10.85
C GLU A 89 -8.02 -7.52 11.15
N ARG A 90 -7.55 -7.72 12.39
CA ARG A 90 -6.27 -7.15 12.82
C ARG A 90 -5.08 -7.77 12.10
N VAL A 91 -5.16 -9.08 11.84
CA VAL A 91 -4.13 -9.84 11.12
C VAL A 91 -3.99 -9.35 9.68
N HIS A 92 -5.10 -8.98 9.03
CA HIS A 92 -5.05 -8.43 7.67
C HIS A 92 -4.27 -7.11 7.62
N GLY A 93 -4.43 -6.22 8.62
CA GLY A 93 -3.62 -5.01 8.71
C GLY A 93 -2.13 -5.25 8.98
N LEU A 94 -1.78 -6.32 9.70
CA LEU A 94 -0.37 -6.68 9.91
C LEU A 94 0.25 -7.17 8.60
N LEU A 95 -0.42 -8.11 7.92
CA LEU A 95 0.03 -8.65 6.64
C LEU A 95 0.09 -7.56 5.57
N ASP A 96 -0.85 -6.62 5.59
CA ASP A 96 -0.81 -5.45 4.71
C ASP A 96 0.37 -4.54 5.02
N GLY A 97 0.66 -4.27 6.29
CA GLY A 97 1.88 -3.55 6.68
C GLY A 97 3.17 -4.23 6.18
N VAL A 98 3.23 -5.57 6.18
CA VAL A 98 4.35 -6.32 5.57
C VAL A 98 4.40 -6.14 4.06
N ALA A 99 3.25 -6.19 3.39
CA ALA A 99 3.16 -5.93 1.95
C ALA A 99 3.67 -4.51 1.61
N ARG A 100 3.28 -3.48 2.37
CA ARG A 100 3.78 -2.09 2.21
C ARG A 100 5.29 -2.00 2.30
N VAL A 101 5.91 -2.71 3.23
CA VAL A 101 7.37 -2.77 3.37
C VAL A 101 8.01 -3.40 2.14
N LEU A 102 7.44 -4.49 1.63
CA LEU A 102 7.94 -5.12 0.41
C LEU A 102 7.79 -4.20 -0.81
N PHE A 103 6.63 -3.57 -1.00
CA PHE A 103 6.40 -2.61 -2.09
C PHE A 103 7.39 -1.45 -2.01
N SER A 104 7.59 -0.90 -0.82
CA SER A 104 8.57 0.17 -0.58
C SER A 104 9.99 -0.28 -0.92
N ALA A 105 10.39 -1.50 -0.53
CA ALA A 105 11.70 -2.05 -0.83
C ALA A 105 11.94 -2.20 -2.34
N TRP A 106 10.95 -2.69 -3.09
CA TRP A 106 11.07 -2.88 -4.53
C TRP A 106 11.04 -1.57 -5.31
N MET A 107 10.26 -0.58 -4.89
CA MET A 107 10.31 0.77 -5.47
C MET A 107 11.65 1.46 -5.20
N ALA A 108 12.18 1.34 -3.99
CA ALA A 108 13.51 1.87 -3.65
C ALA A 108 14.61 1.17 -4.46
N TYR A 109 14.52 -0.15 -4.65
CA TYR A 109 15.42 -0.90 -5.51
C TYR A 109 15.36 -0.40 -6.96
N ALA A 110 14.15 -0.22 -7.51
CA ALA A 110 13.98 0.30 -8.87
C ALA A 110 14.60 1.69 -9.03
N LEU A 111 14.32 2.62 -8.09
CA LEU A 111 14.92 3.96 -8.08
C LEU A 111 16.46 3.90 -8.03
N ALA A 112 17.03 3.01 -7.20
CA ALA A 112 18.48 2.84 -7.11
C ALA A 112 19.12 2.29 -8.40
N HIS A 113 18.34 1.67 -9.29
CA HIS A 113 18.79 1.11 -10.57
C HIS A 113 18.34 1.93 -11.78
N GLY A 114 18.01 3.21 -11.59
CA GLY A 114 17.63 4.12 -12.68
C GLY A 114 16.18 4.00 -13.14
N GLY A 115 15.31 3.46 -12.29
CA GLY A 115 13.86 3.49 -12.50
C GLY A 115 13.28 4.91 -12.49
N PRO A 116 12.04 5.09 -12.94
CA PRO A 116 11.44 6.41 -13.14
C PRO A 116 11.26 7.17 -11.82
N ASP A 117 11.60 8.46 -11.83
CA ASP A 117 11.50 9.36 -10.66
C ASP A 117 10.05 9.52 -10.15
N LEU A 118 9.07 9.26 -11.00
CA LEU A 118 7.65 9.25 -10.61
C LEU A 118 7.34 8.20 -9.52
N LEU A 119 8.24 7.24 -9.26
CA LEU A 119 8.12 6.30 -8.14
C LEU A 119 8.27 6.94 -6.76
N TRP A 120 8.94 8.09 -6.64
CA TRP A 120 9.15 8.78 -5.35
C TRP A 120 7.86 9.08 -4.57
N PRO A 121 6.83 9.73 -5.15
CA PRO A 121 5.58 9.97 -4.44
C PRO A 121 4.90 8.67 -3.98
N PHE A 122 4.91 7.61 -4.80
CA PHE A 122 4.36 6.30 -4.41
C PHE A 122 5.14 5.71 -3.24
N LEU A 123 6.48 5.71 -3.31
CA LEU A 123 7.34 5.21 -2.23
C LEU A 123 7.05 5.91 -0.89
N ILE A 124 6.92 7.22 -0.88
CA ILE A 124 6.64 7.99 0.34
C ILE A 124 5.30 7.57 0.94
N VAL A 125 4.26 7.44 0.12
CA VAL A 125 2.92 7.05 0.57
C VAL A 125 2.90 5.62 1.08
N GLU A 126 3.50 4.68 0.35
CA GLU A 126 3.59 3.27 0.74
C GLU A 126 4.36 3.09 2.06
N ALA A 127 5.49 3.78 2.21
CA ALA A 127 6.28 3.76 3.43
C ALA A 127 5.50 4.36 4.61
N ALA A 128 4.80 5.47 4.42
CA ALA A 128 3.96 6.09 5.44
C ALA A 128 2.86 5.14 5.93
N TRP A 129 2.14 4.48 5.00
CA TRP A 129 1.15 3.46 5.35
C TRP A 129 1.77 2.26 6.07
N GLY A 130 2.93 1.78 5.62
CA GLY A 130 3.67 0.69 6.25
C GLY A 130 4.02 1.01 7.71
N VAL A 131 4.55 2.21 7.97
CA VAL A 131 4.85 2.68 9.33
C VAL A 131 3.57 2.76 10.17
N LEU A 132 2.51 3.38 9.67
CA LEU A 132 1.26 3.53 10.41
C LEU A 132 0.61 2.18 10.76
N GLN A 133 0.70 1.19 9.89
CA GLN A 133 0.13 -0.14 10.12
C GLN A 133 0.98 -1.02 11.04
N LEU A 134 2.31 -0.90 10.98
CA LEU A 134 3.23 -1.73 11.78
C LEU A 134 3.59 -1.12 13.14
N ALA A 135 3.55 0.20 13.31
CA ALA A 135 3.90 0.88 14.58
C ALA A 135 3.14 0.33 15.81
N PRO A 136 1.83 0.02 15.76
CA PRO A 136 1.10 -0.56 16.88
C PRO A 136 1.58 -1.96 17.30
N TRP A 137 2.31 -2.66 16.43
CA TRP A 137 2.86 -4.00 16.69
C TRP A 137 4.25 -3.94 17.32
N PHE A 138 5.09 -2.99 16.89
CA PHE A 138 6.40 -2.76 17.51
C PHE A 138 6.27 -2.20 18.93
N GLY A 139 5.31 -1.30 19.20
CA GLY A 139 5.09 -0.72 20.53
C GLY A 139 4.68 -1.74 21.61
N ARG A 140 4.13 -2.91 21.25
CA ARG A 140 3.81 -3.98 22.21
C ARG A 140 5.01 -4.85 22.58
N ARG A 141 6.01 -4.96 21.71
CA ARG A 141 7.21 -5.78 21.94
C ARG A 141 8.18 -5.12 22.92
N PHE A 142 8.20 -3.78 22.98
CA PHE A 142 9.06 -3.05 23.91
C PHE A 142 8.49 -2.89 25.32
N ARG A 143 7.19 -3.15 25.54
CA ARG A 143 6.56 -3.05 26.87
C ARG A 143 6.65 -4.33 27.71
N ASN A 144 7.14 -5.43 27.12
CA ASN A 144 7.21 -6.75 27.77
C ASN A 144 8.66 -7.22 28.02
N ARG A 145 9.65 -6.31 28.17
CA ARG A 145 10.93 -6.70 28.75
C ARG A 145 10.82 -6.61 30.28
N PRO A 146 10.81 -7.73 31.03
CA PRO A 146 11.03 -7.66 32.46
C PRO A 146 12.46 -7.13 32.67
N VAL A 147 12.58 -6.06 33.47
CA VAL A 147 13.85 -5.64 34.08
C VAL A 147 14.15 -6.61 35.22
#